data_AF-A0A956FYA8-F1
#
_entry.id   AF-A0A956FYA8-F1
#
_cell.length_a   1.000
_cell.length_b   1.000
_cell.length_c   1.000
_cell.angle_alpha   90.00
_cell.angle_beta   90.00
_cell.angle_gamma   90.00
#
_symmetry.space_group_name_H-M   'P 1'
#
loop_
_entity.id
_entity.type
_entity.pdbx_description
1 polymer ?
#
loop_
_entity_poly.entity_id
_entity_poly.type
_entity_poly.pdbx_seq_one_letter_code
_entity_poly.pdbx_strand_id
1 'polypeptide(L)'
;MAVSQALISFARGVWAVKVFAWWVFLPSFAGLCLIRGLLLPALLLGCAGLALGVQLLRARADVRVGERPGPFDSREMRVLGGLFLLINAAVAAAALWRLLFAPFDVGWERVDGSTDWNDTKVHVTADGAAVILACGPGKTSYWRDAGSGAWVDRGLPGLCALWTADDPARGWLWVASADKRVVNVFDRAQERWLELERPAGSMRGIAVAGDRVLLAAEPRLYWTDDEVDEWVVALDERVSGVDARGRRVVSVGARWRVSADAGDTWRELPRPDDALLYPEVSLGADRAYVFASTMIRGELWRVDFAAETGDEATLVELDPPAADIREIVVDPANSRRLWLGTWGEGVFVSDDAGEAWRPLGLESVSVRSLAVDARRGQLFVASGNLAYRRGVFVRALD
;
A
#
# COMPACT_ATOMS: atom_id res chain seq x y z
N MET A 1 -9.63 -17.25 62.02
CA MET A 1 -8.72 -18.13 61.23
C MET A 1 -9.33 -18.61 59.92
N ALA A 2 -10.56 -19.12 59.86
CA ALA A 2 -11.17 -19.59 58.61
C ALA A 2 -11.43 -18.47 57.57
N VAL A 3 -11.91 -17.31 58.02
CA VAL A 3 -12.20 -16.14 57.16
C VAL A 3 -10.91 -15.55 56.52
N SER A 4 -9.79 -15.56 57.25
CA SER A 4 -8.51 -15.08 56.72
C SER A 4 -7.95 -16.03 55.66
N GLN A 5 -8.12 -17.35 55.80
CA GLN A 5 -7.71 -18.31 54.77
C GLN A 5 -8.56 -18.23 53.50
N ALA A 6 -9.88 -18.00 53.63
CA ALA A 6 -10.75 -17.81 52.48
C ALA A 6 -10.40 -16.54 51.67
N LEU A 7 -10.12 -15.42 52.36
CA LEU A 7 -9.68 -14.17 51.74
C LEU A 7 -8.32 -14.31 51.03
N ILE A 8 -7.36 -15.03 51.63
CA ILE A 8 -6.06 -15.30 51.01
C ILE A 8 -6.21 -16.18 49.76
N SER A 9 -7.08 -17.19 49.81
CA SER A 9 -7.38 -18.07 48.65
C SER A 9 -8.04 -17.29 47.51
N PHE A 10 -9.02 -16.44 47.82
CA PHE A 10 -9.68 -15.57 46.85
C PHE A 10 -8.70 -14.58 46.20
N ALA A 11 -7.85 -13.91 47.00
CA ALA A 11 -6.82 -13.01 46.50
C ALA A 11 -5.81 -13.71 45.58
N ARG A 12 -5.41 -14.96 45.91
CA ARG A 12 -4.55 -15.80 45.06
C ARG A 12 -5.22 -16.16 43.72
N GLY A 13 -6.53 -16.45 43.73
CA GLY A 13 -7.31 -16.74 42.52
C GLY A 13 -7.40 -15.54 41.58
N VAL A 14 -7.71 -14.35 42.12
CA VAL A 14 -7.76 -13.09 41.34
C VAL A 14 -6.38 -12.74 40.76
N TRP A 15 -5.31 -12.96 41.53
CA TRP A 15 -3.95 -12.72 41.07
C TRP A 15 -3.56 -13.66 39.92
N ALA A 16 -3.89 -14.95 40.00
CA ALA A 16 -3.62 -15.92 38.94
C ALA A 16 -4.33 -15.56 37.62
N VAL A 17 -5.60 -15.12 37.68
CA VAL A 17 -6.34 -14.69 36.48
C VAL A 17 -5.72 -13.45 35.85
N LYS A 18 -5.32 -12.46 36.66
CA LYS A 18 -4.63 -11.26 36.16
C LYS A 18 -3.31 -11.59 35.49
N VAL A 19 -2.51 -12.46 36.10
CA VAL A 19 -1.23 -12.92 35.52
C VAL A 19 -1.47 -13.61 34.19
N PHE A 20 -2.46 -14.51 34.10
CA PHE A 20 -2.81 -15.21 32.87
C PHE A 20 -3.26 -14.26 31.76
N ALA A 21 -4.06 -13.23 32.08
CA ALA A 21 -4.48 -12.22 31.11
C ALA A 21 -3.29 -11.44 30.52
N TRP A 22 -2.33 -11.02 31.36
CA TRP A 22 -1.10 -10.37 30.89
C TRP A 22 -0.20 -11.32 30.08
N TRP A 23 -0.27 -12.61 30.40
CA TRP A 23 0.45 -13.69 29.72
C TRP A 23 0.03 -13.86 28.26
N VAL A 24 -1.26 -13.64 27.96
CA VAL A 24 -1.79 -13.67 26.59
C VAL A 24 -1.63 -12.29 25.93
N PHE A 25 -1.88 -11.22 26.68
CA PHE A 25 -1.89 -9.86 26.14
C PHE A 25 -0.50 -9.40 25.66
N LEU A 26 0.53 -9.52 26.49
CA LEU A 26 1.85 -8.95 26.18
C LEU A 26 2.48 -9.56 24.92
N PRO A 27 2.52 -10.89 24.73
CA PRO A 27 3.09 -11.47 23.53
C PRO A 27 2.27 -11.15 22.28
N SER A 28 0.94 -11.22 22.39
CA SER A 28 0.03 -10.99 21.25
C SER A 28 0.09 -9.54 20.78
N PHE A 29 0.07 -8.59 21.71
CA PHE A 29 0.07 -7.17 21.38
C PHE A 29 1.46 -6.66 21.00
N ALA A 30 2.52 -7.15 21.65
CA ALA A 30 3.89 -6.84 21.23
C ALA A 30 4.18 -7.39 19.83
N GLY A 31 3.74 -8.61 19.54
CA GLY A 31 3.83 -9.20 18.20
C GLY A 31 3.03 -8.41 17.16
N LEU A 32 1.81 -7.98 17.49
CA LEU A 32 1.01 -7.12 16.61
C LEU A 32 1.69 -5.79 16.34
N CYS A 33 2.24 -5.13 17.37
CA CYS A 33 3.02 -3.90 17.21
C CYS A 33 4.23 -4.13 16.30
N LEU A 34 4.95 -5.25 16.47
CA LEU A 34 6.11 -5.59 15.65
C LEU A 34 5.73 -5.79 14.17
N ILE A 35 4.65 -6.53 13.91
CA ILE A 35 4.12 -6.78 12.55
C ILE A 35 3.66 -5.47 11.90
N ARG A 36 3.11 -4.53 12.68
CA ARG A 36 2.64 -3.22 12.21
C ARG A 36 3.71 -2.14 12.17
N GLY A 37 4.99 -2.49 12.37
CA GLY A 37 6.09 -1.51 12.34
C GLY A 37 6.09 -0.52 13.50
N LEU A 38 5.30 -0.74 14.56
CA LEU A 38 5.32 0.04 15.80
C LEU A 38 6.47 -0.46 16.68
N LEU A 39 7.70 -0.24 16.23
CA LEU A 39 8.91 -0.87 16.79
C LEU A 39 9.18 -0.46 18.25
N LEU A 40 8.99 0.81 18.61
CA LEU A 40 9.19 1.28 19.98
C LEU A 40 8.13 0.69 20.94
N PRO A 41 6.82 0.73 20.64
CA PRO A 41 5.81 -0.02 21.40
C PRO A 41 6.10 -1.53 21.49
N ALA A 42 6.51 -2.17 20.39
CA ALA A 42 6.84 -3.59 20.38
C ALA A 42 8.01 -3.91 21.32
N LEU A 43 9.06 -3.09 21.29
CA LEU A 43 10.22 -3.21 22.18
C LEU A 43 9.82 -3.04 23.65
N LEU A 44 9.03 -2.00 23.96
CA LEU A 44 8.60 -1.72 25.33
C LEU A 44 7.72 -2.83 25.89
N LEU A 45 6.76 -3.34 25.11
CA LEU A 45 5.88 -4.43 25.52
C LEU A 45 6.63 -5.76 25.65
N GLY A 46 7.57 -6.05 24.74
CA GLY A 46 8.45 -7.21 24.86
C GLY A 46 9.33 -7.14 26.12
N CYS A 47 9.93 -5.98 26.41
CA CYS A 47 10.69 -5.74 27.65
C CYS A 47 9.83 -5.87 28.91
N ALA A 48 8.59 -5.37 28.88
CA ALA A 48 7.64 -5.53 29.98
C ALA A 48 7.26 -7.00 30.20
N GLY A 49 7.06 -7.76 29.12
CA GLY A 49 6.85 -9.21 29.16
C GLY A 49 8.04 -9.96 29.76
N LEU A 50 9.27 -9.59 29.37
CA LEU A 50 10.49 -10.15 29.96
C LEU A 50 10.59 -9.88 31.47
N ALA A 51 10.36 -8.64 31.91
CA ALA A 51 10.40 -8.26 33.31
C ALA A 51 9.38 -9.05 34.13
N LEU A 52 8.14 -9.19 33.63
CA LEU A 52 7.09 -9.98 34.27
C LEU A 52 7.45 -11.47 34.32
N GLY A 53 7.99 -12.02 33.23
CA GLY A 53 8.44 -13.41 33.18
C GLY A 53 9.52 -13.74 34.21
N VAL A 54 10.50 -12.85 34.39
CA VAL A 54 11.56 -12.99 35.41
C VAL A 54 10.97 -12.92 36.82
N GLN A 55 10.04 -12.00 37.08
CA GLN A 55 9.38 -11.92 38.40
C GLN A 55 8.58 -13.17 38.73
N LEU A 56 7.89 -13.77 37.75
CA LEU A 56 7.14 -15.01 37.95
C LEU A 56 8.03 -16.22 38.25
N LEU A 57 9.20 -16.32 37.61
CA LEU A 57 10.20 -17.34 37.93
C LEU A 57 10.74 -17.17 39.35
N ARG A 58 10.99 -15.92 39.79
CA ARG A 58 11.48 -15.61 41.16
C ARG A 58 10.43 -15.86 42.23
N ALA A 59 9.19 -15.42 42.03
CA ALA A 59 8.09 -15.60 42.99
C ALA A 59 7.77 -17.08 43.27
N ARG A 60 8.11 -17.99 42.34
CA ARG A 60 8.01 -19.44 42.55
C ARG A 60 9.20 -20.08 43.26
N ALA A 61 10.37 -19.43 43.27
CA ALA A 61 11.55 -19.93 43.98
C ALA A 61 11.43 -19.76 45.51
N ASP A 62 10.55 -18.87 45.98
CA ASP A 62 10.29 -18.58 47.40
C ASP A 62 9.25 -19.51 48.07
N VAL A 63 8.84 -20.60 47.42
CA VAL A 63 7.96 -21.60 48.06
C VAL A 63 8.78 -22.38 49.10
N ARG A 64 8.59 -22.04 50.38
CA ARG A 64 9.24 -22.71 51.52
C ARG A 64 8.87 -24.20 51.55
N VAL A 65 9.86 -25.03 51.90
CA VAL A 65 9.71 -26.48 52.11
C VAL A 65 8.57 -26.73 53.10
N GLY A 66 7.47 -27.32 52.63
CA GLY A 66 6.30 -27.70 53.44
C GLY A 66 4.94 -27.15 52.98
N GLU A 67 4.89 -26.18 52.07
CA GLU A 67 3.60 -25.72 51.49
C GLU A 67 3.21 -26.57 50.27
N ARG A 68 1.95 -27.04 50.21
CA ARG A 68 1.43 -27.77 49.05
C ARG A 68 1.46 -26.86 47.81
N PRO A 69 2.08 -27.29 46.69
CA PRO A 69 2.00 -26.52 45.46
C PRO A 69 0.53 -26.39 45.04
N GLY A 70 0.15 -25.20 44.58
CA GLY A 70 -1.16 -24.96 43.98
C GLY A 70 -1.40 -25.84 42.74
N PRO A 71 -2.61 -25.78 42.14
CA PRO A 71 -3.15 -26.78 41.20
C PRO A 71 -2.41 -26.96 39.85
N PHE A 72 -1.23 -26.39 39.66
CA PHE A 72 -0.47 -26.43 38.40
C PHE A 72 0.91 -27.07 38.62
N ASP A 73 1.18 -28.17 37.91
CA ASP A 73 2.43 -28.93 38.01
C ASP A 73 3.67 -28.05 37.71
N SER A 74 4.75 -28.30 38.46
CA SER A 74 6.00 -27.55 38.44
C SER A 74 6.77 -27.65 37.12
N ARG A 75 6.53 -28.72 36.33
CA ARG A 75 7.23 -28.97 35.06
C ARG A 75 6.58 -28.24 33.89
N GLU A 76 5.26 -28.35 33.72
CA GLU A 76 4.51 -27.69 32.65
C GLU A 76 4.67 -26.16 32.72
N MET A 77 4.60 -25.60 33.92
CA MET A 77 4.78 -24.17 34.15
C MET A 77 6.21 -23.67 33.91
N ARG A 78 7.23 -24.53 34.00
CA ARG A 78 8.60 -24.17 33.61
C ARG A 78 8.73 -24.09 32.09
N VAL A 79 8.12 -25.02 31.37
CA VAL A 79 8.08 -25.01 29.90
C VAL A 79 7.31 -23.78 29.42
N LEU A 80 6.13 -23.54 29.99
CA LEU A 80 5.31 -22.37 29.69
C LEU A 80 6.05 -21.06 30.04
N GLY A 81 6.60 -20.93 31.25
CA GLY A 81 7.38 -19.75 31.67
C GLY A 81 8.60 -19.48 30.77
N GLY A 82 9.29 -20.54 30.36
CA GLY A 82 10.39 -20.47 29.38
C GLY A 82 9.90 -20.00 28.00
N LEU A 83 8.80 -20.55 27.50
CA LEU A 83 8.22 -20.17 26.21
C LEU A 83 7.79 -18.70 26.20
N PHE A 84 7.16 -18.21 27.27
CA PHE A 84 6.76 -16.82 27.41
C PHE A 84 7.96 -15.86 27.40
N LEU A 85 9.05 -16.21 28.10
CA LEU A 85 10.29 -15.45 28.07
C LEU A 85 10.92 -15.46 26.67
N LEU A 86 10.95 -16.61 25.99
CA LEU A 86 11.51 -16.74 24.65
C LEU A 86 10.73 -15.90 23.63
N ILE A 87 9.40 -15.92 23.66
CA ILE A 87 8.57 -15.13 22.73
C ILE A 87 8.82 -13.63 22.95
N ASN A 88 8.79 -13.16 24.20
CA ASN A 88 9.02 -11.73 24.47
C ASN A 88 10.48 -11.31 24.19
N ALA A 89 11.46 -12.19 24.43
CA ALA A 89 12.85 -11.96 24.04
C ALA A 89 12.98 -11.85 22.52
N ALA A 90 12.34 -12.75 21.76
CA ALA A 90 12.35 -12.72 20.31
C ALA A 90 11.70 -11.46 19.76
N VAL A 91 10.55 -11.04 20.30
CA VAL A 91 9.87 -9.80 19.88
C VAL A 91 10.70 -8.57 20.22
N ALA A 92 11.26 -8.47 21.43
CA ALA A 92 12.10 -7.35 21.83
C ALA A 92 13.40 -7.29 21.01
N ALA A 93 14.06 -8.43 20.79
CA ALA A 93 15.26 -8.53 19.98
C ALA A 93 14.98 -8.20 18.51
N ALA A 94 13.87 -8.66 17.95
CA ALA A 94 13.47 -8.32 16.58
C ALA A 94 13.14 -6.82 16.44
N ALA A 95 12.41 -6.25 17.40
CA ALA A 95 12.12 -4.81 17.42
C ALA A 95 13.40 -3.97 17.55
N LEU A 96 14.31 -4.37 18.45
CA LEU A 96 15.60 -3.70 18.65
C LEU A 96 16.50 -3.86 17.43
N TRP A 97 16.58 -5.05 16.85
CA TRP A 97 17.33 -5.30 15.62
C TRP A 97 16.80 -4.43 14.50
N ARG A 98 15.48 -4.32 14.32
CA ARG A 98 14.90 -3.42 13.32
C ARG A 98 15.19 -1.95 13.62
N LEU A 99 15.14 -1.52 14.89
CA LEU A 99 15.50 -0.15 15.27
C LEU A 99 16.98 0.20 15.01
N LEU A 100 17.88 -0.78 15.15
CA LEU A 100 19.32 -0.56 15.04
C LEU A 100 19.88 -0.87 13.64
N PHE A 101 19.27 -1.81 12.92
CA PHE A 101 19.86 -2.48 11.76
C PHE A 101 18.88 -2.77 10.61
N ALA A 102 17.56 -2.50 10.73
CA ALA A 102 16.73 -2.48 9.52
C ALA A 102 17.33 -1.43 8.58
N PRO A 103 17.36 -1.67 7.26
CA PRO A 103 17.80 -0.65 6.33
C PRO A 103 16.91 0.57 6.60
N PHE A 104 17.52 1.60 7.17
CA PHE A 104 16.86 2.89 7.30
C PHE A 104 16.37 3.30 5.91
N ASP A 105 15.57 4.36 5.85
CA ASP A 105 15.17 5.03 4.63
C ASP A 105 16.37 5.63 3.85
N VAL A 106 17.52 4.93 3.79
CA VAL A 106 18.78 5.29 3.17
C VAL A 106 18.53 5.54 1.69
N GLY A 107 18.67 6.79 1.29
CA GLY A 107 18.39 7.23 -0.08
C GLY A 107 16.98 7.77 -0.29
N TRP A 108 16.11 7.79 0.74
CA TRP A 108 14.84 8.50 0.71
C TRP A 108 14.98 9.87 1.39
N GLU A 109 14.50 10.88 0.68
CA GLU A 109 14.37 12.24 1.16
C GLU A 109 12.88 12.58 1.24
N ARG A 110 12.43 13.12 2.37
CA ARG A 110 11.05 13.60 2.47
C ARG A 110 10.97 14.99 1.87
N VAL A 111 9.99 15.22 0.99
CA VAL A 111 9.68 16.54 0.45
C VAL A 111 9.32 17.50 1.60
N ASP A 112 10.02 18.63 1.66
CA ASP A 112 9.78 19.64 2.69
C ASP A 112 8.33 20.14 2.65
N GLY A 113 7.74 20.33 3.84
CA GLY A 113 6.34 20.76 3.97
C GLY A 113 5.29 19.67 3.70
N SER A 114 5.68 18.43 3.36
CA SER A 114 4.71 17.36 3.08
C SER A 114 4.16 16.63 4.31
N THR A 115 4.61 16.96 5.53
CA THR A 115 4.33 16.21 6.76
C THR A 115 2.86 16.14 7.20
N ASP A 116 2.08 17.13 6.83
CA ASP A 116 0.68 17.29 7.20
C ASP A 116 -0.28 16.95 6.06
N TRP A 117 0.25 16.56 4.90
CA TRP A 117 -0.53 16.14 3.75
C TRP A 117 -1.20 14.78 4.01
N ASN A 118 -2.44 14.66 3.53
CA ASN A 118 -3.26 13.46 3.58
C ASN A 118 -3.75 13.14 2.15
N ASP A 119 -4.26 11.93 1.93
CA ASP A 119 -4.85 11.46 0.67
C ASP A 119 -4.04 11.86 -0.58
N THR A 120 -2.71 11.76 -0.48
CA THR A 120 -1.78 12.27 -1.49
C THR A 120 -1.59 11.26 -2.61
N LYS A 121 -1.65 11.74 -3.86
CA LYS A 121 -1.30 11.04 -5.08
C LYS A 121 -0.05 11.67 -5.67
N VAL A 122 0.89 10.84 -6.09
CA VAL A 122 2.05 11.26 -6.90
C VAL A 122 1.84 10.75 -8.33
N HIS A 123 2.24 11.56 -9.30
CA HIS A 123 2.21 11.21 -10.71
C HIS A 123 3.43 11.80 -11.38
N VAL A 124 3.95 11.14 -12.40
CA VAL A 124 5.03 11.69 -13.25
C VAL A 124 4.48 11.78 -14.66
N THR A 125 4.45 12.99 -15.19
CA THR A 125 3.95 13.27 -16.53
C THR A 125 4.97 12.82 -17.59
N ALA A 126 4.54 12.67 -18.84
CA ALA A 126 5.37 12.17 -19.92
C ALA A 126 6.56 13.07 -20.24
N ASP A 127 6.52 14.37 -19.95
CA ASP A 127 7.66 15.29 -20.04
C ASP A 127 8.64 15.15 -18.86
N GLY A 128 8.28 14.37 -17.84
CA GLY A 128 9.06 14.12 -16.64
C GLY A 128 8.80 15.13 -15.53
N ALA A 129 7.76 15.97 -15.59
CA ALA A 129 7.39 16.76 -14.42
C ALA A 129 6.79 15.84 -13.35
N ALA A 130 7.29 15.93 -12.12
CA ALA A 130 6.69 15.24 -10.99
C ALA A 130 5.54 16.09 -10.45
N VAL A 131 4.33 15.54 -10.47
CA VAL A 131 3.13 16.20 -9.95
C VAL A 131 2.73 15.51 -8.65
N ILE A 132 2.64 16.29 -7.58
CA ILE A 132 2.07 15.86 -6.32
C ILE A 132 0.71 16.51 -6.16
N LEU A 133 -0.31 15.68 -6.08
CA LEU A 133 -1.65 16.12 -5.72
C LEU A 133 -1.93 15.70 -4.28
N ALA A 134 -1.96 16.65 -3.37
CA ALA A 134 -2.07 16.40 -1.93
C ALA A 134 -3.34 17.02 -1.36
N CYS A 135 -3.96 16.35 -0.39
CA CYS A 135 -5.11 16.88 0.32
C CYS A 135 -4.70 17.22 1.75
N GLY A 136 -4.64 18.50 2.11
CA GLY A 136 -4.24 18.94 3.46
C GLY A 136 -5.08 20.12 3.96
N PRO A 137 -4.77 20.67 5.16
CA PRO A 137 -5.36 21.92 5.63
C PRO A 137 -5.02 23.03 4.62
N GLY A 138 -5.96 23.35 3.73
CA GLY A 138 -5.75 24.33 2.65
C GLY A 138 -5.80 23.80 1.21
N LYS A 139 -5.95 22.47 0.98
CA LYS A 139 -6.19 21.85 -0.36
C LYS A 139 -5.27 22.38 -1.49
N THR A 140 -4.07 21.83 -1.61
CA THR A 140 -3.00 22.35 -2.47
C THR A 140 -2.55 21.34 -3.53
N SER A 141 -2.10 21.83 -4.70
CA SER A 141 -1.53 20.96 -5.75
C SER A 141 -0.11 21.41 -6.02
N TYR A 142 0.88 20.54 -5.90
CA TYR A 142 2.28 20.92 -6.07
C TYR A 142 2.85 20.30 -7.34
N TRP A 143 3.46 21.14 -8.15
CA TRP A 143 4.09 20.76 -9.39
C TRP A 143 5.58 20.98 -9.26
N ARG A 144 6.37 19.93 -9.48
CA ARG A 144 7.80 20.09 -9.56
C ARG A 144 8.16 20.52 -10.97
N ASP A 145 8.59 21.76 -11.08
CA ASP A 145 9.06 22.29 -12.36
C ASP A 145 10.28 21.48 -12.84
N ALA A 146 10.20 21.02 -14.08
CA ALA A 146 11.17 20.11 -14.68
C ALA A 146 12.57 20.73 -14.84
N GLY A 147 12.66 22.07 -14.91
CA GLY A 147 13.91 22.80 -15.11
C GLY A 147 14.57 23.27 -13.81
N SER A 148 13.79 23.83 -12.88
CA SER A 148 14.28 24.36 -11.59
C SER A 148 14.29 23.33 -10.46
N GLY A 149 13.51 22.25 -10.59
CA GLY A 149 13.33 21.25 -9.55
C GLY A 149 12.54 21.73 -8.33
N ALA A 150 12.02 22.97 -8.36
CA ALA A 150 11.25 23.58 -7.29
C ALA A 150 9.77 23.15 -7.35
N TRP A 151 9.14 23.08 -6.18
CA TRP A 151 7.70 22.82 -6.06
C TRP A 151 6.92 24.12 -6.16
N VAL A 152 5.96 24.17 -7.08
CA VAL A 152 5.06 25.30 -7.32
C VAL A 152 3.65 24.88 -6.95
N ASP A 153 2.99 25.62 -6.06
CA ASP A 153 1.57 25.42 -5.78
C ASP A 153 0.73 25.94 -6.95
N ARG A 154 -0.07 25.06 -7.55
CA ARG A 154 -1.00 25.36 -8.65
C ARG A 154 -2.46 25.34 -8.17
N GLY A 155 -2.68 25.14 -6.87
CA GLY A 155 -4.00 25.01 -6.25
C GLY A 155 -4.73 23.75 -6.71
N LEU A 156 -5.51 23.13 -5.83
CA LEU A 156 -6.39 22.03 -6.23
C LEU A 156 -7.82 22.47 -5.92
N PRO A 157 -8.81 22.28 -6.82
CA PRO A 157 -10.21 22.69 -6.60
C PRO A 157 -10.96 21.84 -5.54
N GLY A 158 -10.23 21.40 -4.52
CA GLY A 158 -10.72 20.81 -3.30
C GLY A 158 -11.18 19.37 -3.40
N LEU A 159 -10.44 18.55 -4.15
CA LEU A 159 -10.66 17.13 -4.34
C LEU A 159 -9.93 16.30 -3.26
N CYS A 160 -10.43 15.09 -2.97
CA CYS A 160 -9.79 14.07 -2.15
C CYS A 160 -10.00 12.69 -2.79
N ALA A 161 -8.97 11.81 -2.73
CA ALA A 161 -8.92 10.51 -3.43
C ALA A 161 -8.86 10.66 -4.96
N LEU A 162 -7.63 10.70 -5.48
CA LEU A 162 -7.34 11.14 -6.83
C LEU A 162 -6.84 9.99 -7.69
N TRP A 163 -7.49 9.77 -8.83
CA TRP A 163 -6.91 9.05 -9.96
C TRP A 163 -6.42 10.09 -10.96
N THR A 164 -5.27 9.83 -11.56
CA THR A 164 -4.59 10.78 -12.44
C THR A 164 -4.16 10.11 -13.72
N ALA A 165 -4.35 10.79 -14.85
CA ALA A 165 -3.78 10.37 -16.11
C ALA A 165 -3.21 11.57 -16.87
N ASP A 166 -1.97 11.43 -17.33
CA ASP A 166 -1.31 12.41 -18.18
C ASP A 166 -1.79 12.26 -19.63
N ASP A 167 -2.20 13.38 -20.21
CA ASP A 167 -2.54 13.49 -21.63
C ASP A 167 -1.51 14.41 -22.31
N PRO A 168 -0.40 13.85 -22.81
CA PRO A 168 0.62 14.64 -23.47
C PRO A 168 0.17 15.20 -24.83
N ALA A 169 -0.84 14.59 -25.47
CA ALA A 169 -1.34 15.04 -26.77
C ALA A 169 -2.08 16.37 -26.63
N ARG A 170 -2.90 16.52 -25.57
CA ARG A 170 -3.60 17.78 -25.25
C ARG A 170 -2.79 18.70 -24.34
N GLY A 171 -1.72 18.21 -23.73
CA GLY A 171 -0.98 18.95 -22.69
C GLY A 171 -1.77 19.04 -21.39
N TRP A 172 -2.65 18.08 -21.12
CA TRP A 172 -3.57 18.07 -19.97
C TRP A 172 -3.16 17.05 -18.91
N LEU A 173 -3.51 17.32 -17.65
CA LEU A 173 -3.50 16.34 -16.58
C LEU A 173 -4.93 16.12 -16.09
N TRP A 174 -5.44 14.92 -16.29
CA TRP A 174 -6.76 14.52 -15.81
C TRP A 174 -6.68 14.11 -14.35
N VAL A 175 -7.62 14.60 -13.53
CA VAL A 175 -7.70 14.35 -12.10
C VAL A 175 -9.15 14.01 -11.74
N ALA A 176 -9.42 12.72 -11.57
CA ALA A 176 -10.73 12.22 -11.19
C ALA A 176 -10.80 12.01 -9.67
N SER A 177 -11.96 12.32 -9.09
CA SER A 177 -12.21 12.22 -7.66
C SER A 177 -13.41 11.34 -7.35
N ALA A 178 -13.37 10.63 -6.22
CA ALA A 178 -14.44 9.72 -5.82
C ALA A 178 -15.75 10.45 -5.45
N ASP A 179 -15.63 11.67 -4.93
CA ASP A 179 -16.71 12.41 -4.24
C ASP A 179 -17.51 13.37 -5.15
N LYS A 180 -17.04 13.65 -6.36
CA LYS A 180 -17.70 14.58 -7.28
C LYS A 180 -18.11 13.93 -8.60
N ARG A 181 -19.21 14.41 -9.19
CA ARG A 181 -19.68 14.04 -10.54
C ARG A 181 -18.94 14.79 -11.67
N VAL A 182 -17.73 15.24 -11.38
CA VAL A 182 -16.87 15.96 -12.33
C VAL A 182 -15.47 15.35 -12.32
N VAL A 183 -14.79 15.48 -13.45
CA VAL A 183 -13.35 15.27 -13.58
C VAL A 183 -12.70 16.64 -13.73
N ASN A 184 -11.61 16.87 -13.00
CA ASN A 184 -10.88 18.12 -13.08
C ASN A 184 -9.72 17.93 -14.03
N VAL A 185 -9.50 18.89 -14.91
CA VAL A 185 -8.42 18.83 -15.89
C VAL A 185 -7.54 20.05 -15.68
N PHE A 186 -6.24 19.83 -15.49
CA PHE A 186 -5.29 20.92 -15.49
C PHE A 186 -4.72 21.10 -16.89
N ASP A 187 -5.06 22.22 -17.54
CA ASP A 187 -4.46 22.65 -18.79
C ASP A 187 -3.10 23.29 -18.47
N ARG A 188 -2.01 22.60 -18.84
CA ARG A 188 -0.65 23.06 -18.56
C ARG A 188 -0.22 24.24 -19.43
N ALA A 189 -0.76 24.36 -20.64
CA ALA A 189 -0.43 25.46 -21.53
C ALA A 189 -1.05 26.77 -21.05
N GLN A 190 -2.25 26.70 -20.48
CA GLN A 190 -2.99 27.85 -19.97
C GLN A 190 -2.86 28.05 -18.45
N GLU A 191 -2.17 27.12 -17.77
CA GLU A 191 -1.99 27.06 -16.32
C GLU A 191 -3.30 27.22 -15.52
N ARG A 192 -4.36 26.55 -15.96
CA ARG A 192 -5.69 26.66 -15.33
C ARG A 192 -6.39 25.32 -15.18
N TRP A 193 -7.32 25.28 -14.23
CA TRP A 193 -8.22 24.14 -14.03
C TRP A 193 -9.50 24.30 -14.85
N LEU A 194 -9.91 23.20 -15.45
CA LEU A 194 -11.20 23.00 -16.09
C LEU A 194 -11.97 21.94 -15.28
N GLU A 195 -13.28 22.08 -15.22
CA GLU A 195 -14.17 21.11 -14.60
C GLU A 195 -15.10 20.57 -15.68
N LEU A 196 -15.03 19.26 -15.92
CA LEU A 196 -15.80 18.55 -16.94
C LEU A 196 -16.74 17.57 -16.25
N GLU A 197 -17.97 17.44 -16.75
CA GLU A 197 -18.90 16.44 -16.26
C GLU A 197 -18.41 15.02 -16.59
N ARG A 198 -18.69 14.08 -15.69
CA ARG A 198 -18.39 12.67 -15.90
C ARG A 198 -19.61 11.78 -15.64
N PRO A 199 -19.62 10.55 -16.17
CA PRO A 199 -20.63 9.56 -15.84
C PRO A 199 -20.70 9.33 -14.33
N ALA A 200 -21.91 9.06 -13.86
CA ALA A 200 -22.13 8.65 -12.47
C ALA A 200 -21.48 7.29 -12.22
N GLY A 201 -21.07 7.06 -10.97
CA GLY A 201 -20.44 5.81 -10.56
C GLY A 201 -19.29 6.05 -9.59
N SER A 202 -18.93 5.00 -8.87
CA SER A 202 -17.74 5.02 -8.02
C SER A 202 -16.50 5.01 -8.90
N MET A 203 -15.61 5.98 -8.70
CA MET A 203 -14.38 6.02 -9.48
C MET A 203 -13.48 4.83 -9.15
N ARG A 204 -12.90 4.24 -10.19
CA ARG A 204 -12.03 3.08 -10.11
C ARG A 204 -10.70 3.25 -10.85
N GLY A 205 -10.66 4.12 -11.86
CA GLY A 205 -9.45 4.40 -12.62
C GLY A 205 -9.70 5.42 -13.72
N ILE A 206 -8.62 6.03 -14.19
CA ILE A 206 -8.60 6.85 -15.40
C ILE A 206 -7.28 6.59 -16.13
N ALA A 207 -7.32 6.49 -17.44
CA ALA A 207 -6.14 6.23 -18.27
C ALA A 207 -6.27 6.95 -19.61
N VAL A 208 -5.14 7.27 -20.23
CA VAL A 208 -5.10 7.91 -21.56
C VAL A 208 -4.42 6.97 -22.55
N ALA A 209 -5.13 6.64 -23.63
CA ALA A 209 -4.69 5.72 -24.68
C ALA A 209 -4.67 6.43 -26.03
N GLY A 210 -3.51 6.95 -26.43
CA GLY A 210 -3.39 7.81 -27.60
C GLY A 210 -4.09 9.15 -27.36
N ASP A 211 -5.14 9.41 -28.13
CA ASP A 211 -6.02 10.56 -28.03
C ASP A 211 -7.26 10.30 -27.17
N ARG A 212 -7.49 9.06 -26.72
CA ARG A 212 -8.68 8.69 -25.96
C ARG A 212 -8.46 8.71 -24.46
N VAL A 213 -9.43 9.23 -23.72
CA VAL A 213 -9.48 9.15 -22.26
C VAL A 213 -10.45 8.05 -21.87
N LEU A 214 -10.00 7.14 -21.01
CA LEU A 214 -10.78 6.02 -20.50
C LEU A 214 -11.06 6.23 -19.02
N LEU A 215 -12.31 6.11 -18.61
CA LEU A 215 -12.76 6.35 -17.24
C LEU A 215 -13.54 5.15 -16.72
N ALA A 216 -12.96 4.48 -15.72
CA ALA A 216 -13.65 3.43 -14.99
C ALA A 216 -14.50 4.07 -13.88
N ALA A 217 -15.81 4.14 -14.12
CA ALA A 217 -16.81 4.62 -13.18
C ALA A 217 -17.82 3.49 -12.95
N GLU A 218 -17.66 2.79 -11.83
CA GLU A 218 -18.33 1.53 -11.55
C GLU A 218 -19.86 1.64 -11.71
N PRO A 219 -20.52 0.72 -12.45
CA PRO A 219 -19.94 -0.52 -12.96
C PRO A 219 -19.10 -0.36 -14.23
N ARG A 220 -19.28 0.67 -15.05
CA ARG A 220 -18.85 0.62 -16.46
C ARG A 220 -17.46 1.21 -16.70
N LEU A 221 -16.91 0.87 -17.86
CA LEU A 221 -15.83 1.65 -18.48
C LEU A 221 -16.43 2.57 -19.53
N TYR A 222 -16.03 3.83 -19.48
CA TYR A 222 -16.39 4.85 -20.46
C TYR A 222 -15.16 5.32 -21.21
N TRP A 223 -15.37 5.89 -22.39
CA TRP A 223 -14.33 6.64 -23.09
C TRP A 223 -14.86 7.96 -23.65
N THR A 224 -13.93 8.89 -23.87
CA THR A 224 -14.16 10.12 -24.63
C THR A 224 -12.92 10.47 -25.46
N ASP A 225 -13.13 10.95 -26.67
CA ASP A 225 -12.08 11.50 -27.55
C ASP A 225 -12.13 13.03 -27.58
N ASP A 226 -13.12 13.64 -26.92
CA ASP A 226 -13.41 15.06 -27.02
C ASP A 226 -13.03 15.82 -25.74
N GLU A 227 -12.92 17.14 -25.89
CA GLU A 227 -12.80 18.09 -24.79
C GLU A 227 -14.15 18.33 -24.07
N VAL A 228 -15.23 17.79 -24.61
CA VAL A 228 -16.61 17.98 -24.16
C VAL A 228 -17.15 16.73 -23.45
N ASP A 229 -18.11 16.95 -22.56
CA ASP A 229 -18.73 16.00 -21.61
C ASP A 229 -19.50 14.82 -22.25
N GLU A 230 -19.11 14.35 -23.43
CA GLU A 230 -19.68 13.19 -24.10
C GLU A 230 -18.86 11.93 -23.78
N TRP A 231 -19.48 11.04 -23.01
CA TRP A 231 -18.89 9.78 -22.58
C TRP A 231 -19.62 8.59 -23.18
N VAL A 232 -18.90 7.78 -23.94
CA VAL A 232 -19.41 6.57 -24.57
C VAL A 232 -19.10 5.36 -23.69
N VAL A 233 -20.05 4.44 -23.55
CA VAL A 233 -19.81 3.19 -22.81
C VAL A 233 -18.87 2.30 -23.64
N ALA A 234 -17.67 2.06 -23.12
CA ALA A 234 -16.69 1.13 -23.68
C ALA A 234 -17.03 -0.31 -23.33
N LEU A 235 -17.36 -0.56 -22.06
CA LEU A 235 -17.71 -1.88 -21.52
C LEU A 235 -18.86 -1.74 -20.52
N ASP A 236 -19.94 -2.49 -20.75
CA ASP A 236 -21.11 -2.55 -19.86
C ASP A 236 -21.02 -3.73 -18.88
N GLU A 237 -19.95 -3.74 -18.08
CA GLU A 237 -19.68 -4.75 -17.05
C GLU A 237 -18.82 -4.13 -15.95
N ARG A 238 -18.76 -4.75 -14.76
CA ARG A 238 -18.00 -4.23 -13.61
C ARG A 238 -16.51 -4.12 -13.93
N VAL A 239 -16.01 -2.89 -14.07
CA VAL A 239 -14.59 -2.54 -14.20
C VAL A 239 -14.10 -1.91 -12.89
N SER A 240 -13.04 -2.48 -12.33
CA SER A 240 -12.42 -2.04 -11.07
C SER A 240 -11.04 -1.42 -11.26
N GLY A 241 -10.45 -1.54 -12.45
CA GLY A 241 -9.17 -0.93 -12.79
C GLY A 241 -8.99 -0.80 -14.30
N VAL A 242 -8.33 0.26 -14.72
CA VAL A 242 -7.94 0.50 -16.11
C VAL A 242 -6.58 1.17 -16.12
N ASP A 243 -5.70 0.72 -17.03
CA ASP A 243 -4.43 1.36 -17.31
C ASP A 243 -4.12 1.29 -18.81
N ALA A 244 -3.35 2.26 -19.31
CA ALA A 244 -3.07 2.40 -20.72
C ALA A 244 -1.64 2.84 -21.01
N ARG A 245 -1.12 2.39 -22.14
CA ARG A 245 0.21 2.74 -22.63
C ARG A 245 0.22 2.77 -24.14
N GLY A 246 0.54 3.93 -24.71
CA GLY A 246 0.36 4.14 -26.15
C GLY A 246 -1.10 3.91 -26.51
N ARG A 247 -1.38 2.99 -27.45
CA ARG A 247 -2.75 2.58 -27.79
C ARG A 247 -3.22 1.32 -27.05
N ARG A 248 -2.37 0.66 -26.26
CA ARG A 248 -2.76 -0.53 -25.52
C ARG A 248 -3.52 -0.12 -24.26
N VAL A 249 -4.63 -0.80 -24.00
CA VAL A 249 -5.45 -0.62 -22.79
C VAL A 249 -5.64 -1.97 -22.15
N VAL A 250 -5.48 -2.03 -20.83
CA VAL A 250 -5.89 -3.18 -20.03
C VAL A 250 -6.98 -2.75 -19.07
N SER A 251 -8.09 -3.49 -19.06
CA SER A 251 -9.21 -3.30 -18.16
C SER A 251 -9.38 -4.55 -17.31
N VAL A 252 -9.57 -4.40 -16.01
CA VAL A 252 -9.76 -5.50 -15.06
C VAL A 252 -11.02 -5.28 -14.21
N GLY A 253 -11.58 -6.38 -13.68
CA GLY A 253 -12.82 -6.38 -12.93
C GLY A 253 -13.53 -7.73 -13.04
N ALA A 254 -14.82 -7.72 -13.41
CA ALA A 254 -15.59 -8.95 -13.65
C ALA A 254 -15.01 -9.80 -14.81
N ARG A 255 -14.38 -9.16 -15.79
CA ARG A 255 -13.54 -9.80 -16.80
C ARG A 255 -12.26 -9.00 -16.95
N TRP A 256 -11.20 -9.67 -17.39
CA TRP A 256 -9.96 -9.01 -17.75
C TRP A 256 -9.91 -8.91 -19.26
N ARG A 257 -9.61 -7.72 -19.78
CA ARG A 257 -9.60 -7.48 -21.22
C ARG A 257 -8.41 -6.64 -21.62
N VAL A 258 -7.95 -6.86 -22.84
CA VAL A 258 -6.94 -6.04 -23.50
C VAL A 258 -7.51 -5.49 -24.80
N SER A 259 -7.18 -4.23 -25.07
CA SER A 259 -7.33 -3.60 -26.38
C SER A 259 -5.95 -3.17 -26.89
N ALA A 260 -5.73 -3.32 -28.19
CA ALA A 260 -4.52 -2.83 -28.88
C ALA A 260 -4.77 -1.51 -29.63
N ASP A 261 -6.01 -1.04 -29.66
CA ASP A 261 -6.52 0.03 -30.50
C ASP A 261 -7.31 1.07 -29.68
N ALA A 262 -6.78 1.42 -28.50
CA ALA A 262 -7.35 2.44 -27.61
C ALA A 262 -8.80 2.14 -27.16
N GLY A 263 -9.18 0.88 -27.06
CA GLY A 263 -10.51 0.47 -26.60
C GLY A 263 -11.57 0.41 -27.70
N ASP A 264 -11.20 0.51 -28.97
CA ASP A 264 -12.12 0.26 -30.10
C ASP A 264 -12.54 -1.21 -30.15
N THR A 265 -11.58 -2.13 -29.98
CA THR A 265 -11.84 -3.58 -29.90
C THR A 265 -11.21 -4.19 -28.66
N TRP A 266 -11.88 -5.20 -28.11
CA TRP A 266 -11.47 -5.84 -26.85
C TRP A 266 -11.38 -7.35 -26.99
N ARG A 267 -10.30 -7.90 -26.44
CA ARG A 267 -10.10 -9.35 -26.29
C ARG A 267 -10.09 -9.71 -24.81
N GLU A 268 -10.55 -10.91 -24.50
CA GLU A 268 -10.54 -11.42 -23.14
C GLU A 268 -9.14 -11.91 -22.77
N LEU A 269 -8.68 -11.59 -21.56
CA LEU A 269 -7.44 -12.06 -20.97
C LEU A 269 -7.73 -13.23 -20.02
N PRO A 270 -6.80 -14.19 -19.87
CA PRO A 270 -6.90 -15.21 -18.83
C PRO A 270 -7.00 -14.56 -17.45
N ARG A 271 -7.84 -15.15 -16.58
CA ARG A 271 -7.98 -14.76 -15.18
C ARG A 271 -8.24 -16.00 -14.31
N PRO A 272 -7.85 -16.01 -13.04
CA PRO A 272 -8.22 -17.07 -12.11
C PRO A 272 -9.72 -17.00 -11.75
N ASP A 273 -10.34 -18.15 -11.52
CA ASP A 273 -11.77 -18.24 -11.17
C ASP A 273 -12.07 -17.69 -9.77
N ASP A 274 -11.11 -17.77 -8.85
CA ASP A 274 -11.23 -17.38 -7.44
C ASP A 274 -10.55 -16.03 -7.11
N ALA A 275 -10.14 -15.28 -8.14
CA ALA A 275 -9.51 -13.97 -7.96
C ALA A 275 -10.42 -13.01 -7.18
N LEU A 276 -9.79 -12.18 -6.33
CA LEU A 276 -10.48 -11.14 -5.57
C LEU A 276 -11.27 -10.19 -6.48
N LEU A 277 -12.36 -9.64 -5.94
CA LEU A 277 -13.39 -8.94 -6.73
C LEU A 277 -12.99 -7.58 -7.31
N TYR A 278 -11.95 -6.94 -6.74
CA TYR A 278 -11.51 -5.60 -7.10
C TYR A 278 -10.02 -5.59 -7.45
N PRO A 279 -9.62 -6.23 -8.56
CA PRO A 279 -8.27 -6.10 -9.07
C PRO A 279 -8.01 -4.69 -9.60
N GLU A 280 -6.78 -4.25 -9.46
CA GLU A 280 -6.17 -3.11 -10.11
C GLU A 280 -5.11 -3.59 -11.10
N VAL A 281 -4.66 -2.71 -12.00
CA VAL A 281 -3.70 -3.06 -13.04
C VAL A 281 -2.66 -1.96 -13.22
N SER A 282 -1.41 -2.38 -13.43
CA SER A 282 -0.30 -1.52 -13.86
C SER A 282 0.31 -2.07 -15.16
N LEU A 283 0.50 -1.21 -16.16
CA LEU A 283 0.87 -1.59 -17.51
C LEU A 283 2.30 -1.19 -17.88
N GLY A 284 3.12 -2.20 -18.17
CA GLY A 284 4.42 -2.07 -18.80
C GLY A 284 4.34 -2.04 -20.33
N ALA A 285 5.51 -2.04 -20.99
CA ALA A 285 5.60 -2.03 -22.46
C ALA A 285 5.15 -3.36 -23.10
N ASP A 286 5.53 -4.48 -22.50
CA ASP A 286 5.30 -5.84 -23.00
C ASP A 286 4.48 -6.71 -22.02
N ARG A 287 4.16 -6.18 -20.83
CA ARG A 287 3.50 -6.94 -19.75
C ARG A 287 2.53 -6.07 -18.96
N ALA A 288 1.54 -6.68 -18.34
CA ALA A 288 0.70 -6.05 -17.34
C ALA A 288 0.81 -6.79 -16.01
N TYR A 289 0.66 -6.06 -14.90
CA TYR A 289 0.62 -6.61 -13.56
C TYR A 289 -0.76 -6.34 -12.99
N VAL A 290 -1.52 -7.40 -12.75
CA VAL A 290 -2.85 -7.33 -12.14
C VAL A 290 -2.69 -7.72 -10.69
N PHE A 291 -3.21 -6.92 -9.77
CA PHE A 291 -3.09 -7.19 -8.34
C PHE A 291 -4.38 -6.89 -7.63
N ALA A 292 -4.65 -7.64 -6.57
CA ALA A 292 -5.78 -7.41 -5.70
C ALA A 292 -5.36 -7.70 -4.27
N SER A 293 -6.00 -7.04 -3.31
CA SER A 293 -5.61 -7.20 -1.91
C SER A 293 -6.78 -7.10 -0.97
N THR A 294 -6.58 -7.74 0.18
CA THR A 294 -7.35 -7.57 1.41
C THR A 294 -6.35 -7.33 2.53
N MET A 295 -6.82 -7.04 3.75
CA MET A 295 -5.93 -6.86 4.90
C MET A 295 -5.07 -8.09 5.24
N ILE A 296 -5.39 -9.29 4.71
CA ILE A 296 -4.74 -10.56 5.09
C ILE A 296 -4.32 -11.43 3.89
N ARG A 297 -4.68 -11.05 2.66
CA ARG A 297 -4.37 -11.79 1.43
C ARG A 297 -4.11 -10.80 0.32
N GLY A 298 -2.95 -10.91 -0.31
CA GLY A 298 -2.59 -10.20 -1.54
C GLY A 298 -2.44 -11.21 -2.67
N GLU A 299 -2.87 -10.82 -3.85
CA GLU A 299 -2.77 -11.61 -5.07
C GLU A 299 -2.10 -10.76 -6.14
N LEU A 300 -1.18 -11.36 -6.88
CA LEU A 300 -0.43 -10.70 -7.92
C LEU A 300 -0.27 -11.64 -9.11
N TRP A 301 -0.62 -11.15 -10.29
CA TRP A 301 -0.41 -11.87 -11.54
C TRP A 301 0.27 -11.00 -12.56
N ARG A 302 1.14 -11.62 -13.35
CA ARG A 302 1.76 -11.05 -14.52
C ARG A 302 1.08 -11.59 -15.77
N VAL A 303 0.72 -10.69 -16.67
CA VAL A 303 0.20 -10.99 -17.99
C VAL A 303 1.29 -10.62 -18.99
N ASP A 304 1.90 -11.62 -19.63
CA ASP A 304 2.92 -11.40 -20.66
C ASP A 304 2.24 -11.37 -22.04
N PHE A 305 2.44 -10.28 -22.81
CA PHE A 305 1.88 -10.15 -24.16
C PHE A 305 2.84 -10.73 -25.20
N ALA A 306 2.37 -11.63 -26.08
CA ALA A 306 3.20 -12.16 -27.16
C ALA A 306 3.68 -11.07 -28.13
N ALA A 307 4.96 -11.11 -28.50
CA ALA A 307 5.61 -10.08 -29.31
C ALA A 307 5.18 -10.06 -30.79
N GLU A 308 4.69 -11.17 -31.35
CA GLU A 308 4.58 -11.32 -32.81
C GLU A 308 3.15 -11.46 -33.37
N THR A 309 2.14 -11.83 -32.57
CA THR A 309 0.75 -12.00 -33.07
C THR A 309 -0.32 -11.40 -32.17
N GLY A 310 -0.01 -11.05 -30.92
CA GLY A 310 -0.99 -10.51 -29.96
C GLY A 310 -2.12 -11.50 -29.60
N ASP A 311 -2.04 -12.77 -30.00
CA ASP A 311 -3.16 -13.71 -29.94
C ASP A 311 -3.19 -14.57 -28.67
N GLU A 312 -2.07 -14.73 -27.96
CA GLU A 312 -2.06 -15.40 -26.65
C GLU A 312 -1.30 -14.55 -25.62
N ALA A 313 -2.01 -14.18 -24.56
CA ALA A 313 -1.41 -13.62 -23.36
C ALA A 313 -1.24 -14.74 -22.33
N THR A 314 -0.06 -14.87 -21.74
CA THR A 314 0.18 -15.89 -20.71
C THR A 314 0.03 -15.26 -19.32
N LEU A 315 -0.76 -15.91 -18.47
CA LEU A 315 -0.93 -15.53 -17.08
C LEU A 315 0.07 -16.29 -16.19
N VAL A 316 0.80 -15.56 -15.37
CA VAL A 316 1.73 -16.11 -14.38
C VAL A 316 1.33 -15.60 -13.01
N GLU A 317 1.04 -16.51 -12.08
CA GLU A 317 0.86 -16.17 -10.67
C GLU A 317 2.22 -15.88 -10.04
N LEU A 318 2.30 -14.80 -9.27
CA LEU A 318 3.50 -14.35 -8.58
C LEU A 318 3.25 -14.32 -7.08
N ASP A 319 4.32 -14.54 -6.30
CA ASP A 319 4.28 -14.40 -4.85
C ASP A 319 4.57 -12.94 -4.45
N PRO A 320 3.57 -12.16 -3.99
CA PRO A 320 3.82 -10.80 -3.54
C PRO A 320 4.58 -10.81 -2.20
N PRO A 321 5.44 -9.80 -1.94
CA PRO A 321 6.22 -9.72 -0.71
C PRO A 321 5.37 -9.35 0.53
N ALA A 322 4.11 -8.96 0.33
CA ALA A 322 3.19 -8.53 1.38
C ALA A 322 1.74 -8.81 1.00
N ALA A 323 0.88 -8.93 2.02
CA ALA A 323 -0.54 -9.24 1.82
C ALA A 323 -1.38 -8.01 1.42
N ASP A 324 -1.06 -6.81 1.93
CA ASP A 324 -1.81 -5.59 1.67
C ASP A 324 -1.05 -4.72 0.64
N ILE A 325 -1.27 -5.06 -0.64
CA ILE A 325 -0.71 -4.35 -1.80
C ILE A 325 -1.57 -3.13 -2.07
N ARG A 326 -0.93 -1.94 -2.11
CA ARG A 326 -1.60 -0.65 -2.29
C ARG A 326 -1.42 -0.07 -3.67
N GLU A 327 -0.25 -0.25 -4.27
CA GLU A 327 0.01 0.16 -5.65
C GLU A 327 1.22 -0.58 -6.20
N ILE A 328 1.22 -0.79 -7.51
CA ILE A 328 2.36 -1.25 -8.26
C ILE A 328 2.65 -0.21 -9.35
N VAL A 329 3.91 0.15 -9.52
CA VAL A 329 4.37 0.96 -10.65
C VAL A 329 5.48 0.21 -11.39
N VAL A 330 5.33 0.10 -12.70
CA VAL A 330 6.29 -0.55 -13.59
C VAL A 330 7.24 0.49 -14.15
N ASP A 331 8.53 0.17 -14.22
CA ASP A 331 9.51 1.03 -14.90
C ASP A 331 9.15 1.14 -16.39
N PRO A 332 8.89 2.35 -16.90
CA PRO A 332 8.50 2.52 -18.29
C PRO A 332 9.64 2.20 -19.27
N ALA A 333 10.90 2.21 -18.85
CA ALA A 333 12.03 1.83 -19.68
C ALA A 333 12.36 0.33 -19.60
N ASN A 334 11.96 -0.35 -18.52
CA ASN A 334 12.24 -1.77 -18.30
C ASN A 334 11.11 -2.47 -17.55
N SER A 335 10.21 -3.16 -18.26
CA SER A 335 9.06 -3.82 -17.64
C SER A 335 9.39 -5.03 -16.75
N ARG A 336 10.67 -5.42 -16.62
CA ARG A 336 11.14 -6.34 -15.58
C ARG A 336 11.40 -5.65 -14.24
N ARG A 337 11.54 -4.33 -14.21
CA ARG A 337 11.72 -3.56 -12.98
C ARG A 337 10.38 -2.97 -12.56
N LEU A 338 9.97 -3.24 -11.32
CA LEU A 338 8.73 -2.71 -10.76
C LEU A 338 8.87 -2.50 -9.25
N TRP A 339 8.07 -1.56 -8.75
CA TRP A 339 7.98 -1.24 -7.33
C TRP A 339 6.58 -1.51 -6.82
N LEU A 340 6.52 -1.99 -5.58
CA LEU A 340 5.29 -2.35 -4.90
C LEU A 340 5.21 -1.60 -3.57
N GLY A 341 4.10 -0.91 -3.37
CA GLY A 341 3.77 -0.19 -2.15
C GLY A 341 2.81 -0.99 -1.29
N THR A 342 3.03 -0.94 0.03
CA THR A 342 2.23 -1.73 0.99
C THR A 342 1.59 -0.87 2.07
N TRP A 343 0.64 -1.46 2.81
CA TRP A 343 0.08 -0.86 4.01
C TRP A 343 0.96 -1.05 5.25
N GLY A 344 2.08 -0.31 5.31
CA GLY A 344 2.92 -0.22 6.51
C GLY A 344 4.18 -1.08 6.50
N GLU A 345 4.32 -2.01 5.55
CA GLU A 345 5.54 -2.81 5.35
C GLU A 345 6.58 -2.09 4.46
N GLY A 346 6.24 -0.90 3.95
CA GLY A 346 7.10 -0.07 3.13
C GLY A 346 7.01 -0.36 1.64
N VAL A 347 8.12 -0.11 0.93
CA VAL A 347 8.25 -0.30 -0.52
C VAL A 347 9.14 -1.49 -0.80
N PHE A 348 8.74 -2.30 -1.78
CA PHE A 348 9.55 -3.39 -2.32
C PHE A 348 9.88 -3.09 -3.78
N VAL A 349 10.99 -3.65 -4.26
CA VAL A 349 11.38 -3.61 -5.66
C VAL A 349 11.67 -5.02 -6.16
N SER A 350 11.26 -5.29 -7.38
CA SER A 350 11.68 -6.45 -8.16
C SER A 350 12.43 -5.94 -9.38
N ASP A 351 13.55 -6.59 -9.70
CA ASP A 351 14.35 -6.33 -10.88
C ASP A 351 14.19 -7.50 -11.92
N ASP A 352 13.31 -8.46 -11.65
CA ASP A 352 13.09 -9.71 -12.39
C ASP A 352 11.62 -10.03 -12.69
N ALA A 353 10.82 -9.00 -12.96
CA ALA A 353 9.42 -9.09 -13.38
C ALA A 353 8.50 -9.72 -12.33
N GLY A 354 8.78 -9.43 -11.05
CA GLY A 354 7.96 -9.81 -9.90
C GLY A 354 8.23 -11.21 -9.37
N GLU A 355 9.26 -11.88 -9.88
CA GLU A 355 9.66 -13.23 -9.46
C GLU A 355 10.36 -13.23 -8.10
N ALA A 356 11.16 -12.21 -7.81
CA ALA A 356 11.74 -11.97 -6.49
C ALA A 356 11.65 -10.50 -6.10
N TRP A 357 11.56 -10.28 -4.78
CA TRP A 357 11.39 -8.96 -4.18
C TRP A 357 12.45 -8.70 -3.13
N ARG A 358 12.92 -7.47 -3.08
CA ARG A 358 13.75 -6.96 -1.99
C ARG A 358 13.14 -5.70 -1.39
N PRO A 359 13.24 -5.49 -0.06
CA PRO A 359 12.79 -4.26 0.56
C PRO A 359 13.61 -3.07 0.04
N LEU A 360 12.94 -1.93 -0.15
CA LEU A 360 13.53 -0.65 -0.54
C LEU A 360 13.40 0.42 0.57
N GLY A 361 12.92 0.04 1.76
CA GLY A 361 12.75 0.91 2.93
C GLY A 361 11.34 1.48 3.06
N LEU A 362 11.19 2.56 3.84
CA LEU A 362 9.90 3.15 4.23
C LEU A 362 9.04 2.21 5.09
N GLU A 363 9.65 1.35 5.89
CA GLU A 363 8.91 0.60 6.92
C GLU A 363 8.14 1.57 7.82
N SER A 364 6.93 1.18 8.22
CA SER A 364 6.00 2.05 8.97
C SER A 364 5.54 3.29 8.19
N VAL A 365 5.56 3.21 6.85
CA VAL A 365 4.86 4.12 5.94
C VAL A 365 3.73 3.34 5.27
N SER A 366 2.52 3.89 5.31
CA SER A 366 1.39 3.38 4.53
C SER A 366 1.50 3.96 3.12
N VAL A 367 2.10 3.21 2.20
CA VAL A 367 2.22 3.62 0.81
C VAL A 367 0.82 3.72 0.22
N ARG A 368 0.47 4.91 -0.27
CA ARG A 368 -0.80 5.17 -0.94
C ARG A 368 -0.61 5.44 -2.41
N SER A 369 0.50 6.10 -2.75
CA SER A 369 0.85 6.36 -4.13
C SER A 369 2.35 6.16 -4.40
N LEU A 370 2.68 5.69 -5.60
CA LEU A 370 3.98 5.48 -6.20
C LEU A 370 3.99 6.10 -7.58
N ALA A 371 5.10 6.77 -7.93
CA ALA A 371 5.33 7.22 -9.29
C ALA A 371 6.82 7.17 -9.61
N VAL A 372 7.18 6.75 -10.82
CA VAL A 372 8.57 6.65 -11.27
C VAL A 372 8.85 7.67 -12.37
N ASP A 373 9.86 8.51 -12.15
CA ASP A 373 10.50 9.31 -13.19
C ASP A 373 11.73 8.55 -13.69
N ALA A 374 11.54 7.72 -14.71
CA ALA A 374 12.63 6.96 -15.32
C ALA A 374 13.65 7.87 -16.04
N ARG A 375 13.27 9.10 -16.42
CA ARG A 375 14.18 10.04 -17.11
C ARG A 375 15.21 10.61 -16.15
N ARG A 376 14.79 10.86 -14.89
CA ARG A 376 15.68 11.36 -13.83
C ARG A 376 16.14 10.29 -12.86
N GLY A 377 15.70 9.05 -13.03
CA GLY A 377 15.97 7.97 -12.10
C GLY A 377 15.44 8.32 -10.71
N GLN A 378 14.17 8.69 -10.59
CA GLN A 378 13.56 9.01 -9.30
C GLN A 378 12.29 8.21 -9.05
N LEU A 379 12.11 7.80 -7.80
CA LEU A 379 10.90 7.16 -7.31
C LEU A 379 10.26 8.05 -6.25
N PHE A 380 8.97 8.32 -6.41
CA PHE A 380 8.14 9.10 -5.49
C PHE A 380 7.21 8.16 -4.76
N VAL A 381 7.04 8.37 -3.46
CA VAL A 381 6.11 7.64 -2.58
C VAL A 381 5.29 8.65 -1.82
N ALA A 382 3.97 8.52 -1.87
CA ALA A 382 3.06 9.30 -1.04
C ALA A 382 2.44 8.46 0.08
N SER A 383 2.35 9.05 1.27
CA SER A 383 1.71 8.48 2.45
C SER A 383 0.72 9.47 3.07
N GLY A 384 -0.47 8.99 3.45
CA GLY A 384 -1.53 9.84 4.03
C GLY A 384 -2.06 9.39 5.40
N ASN A 385 -1.77 8.18 5.88
CA ASN A 385 -2.45 7.67 7.07
C ASN A 385 -1.89 8.23 8.38
N LEU A 386 -2.76 8.68 9.30
CA LEU A 386 -2.39 9.17 10.64
C LEU A 386 -1.68 8.14 11.52
N ALA A 387 -1.89 6.84 11.26
CA ALA A 387 -1.24 5.76 12.00
C ALA A 387 0.25 5.57 11.64
N TYR A 388 0.71 6.17 10.53
CA TYR A 388 2.04 5.95 9.96
C TYR A 388 2.76 7.27 9.69
N ARG A 389 4.05 7.19 9.33
CA ARG A 389 4.79 8.39 8.88
C ARG A 389 4.14 8.94 7.61
N ARG A 390 3.80 10.23 7.61
CA ARG A 390 3.13 10.94 6.50
C ARG A 390 4.11 11.77 5.68
N GLY A 391 3.70 12.02 4.45
CA GLY A 391 4.37 12.91 3.51
C GLY A 391 4.70 12.24 2.20
N VAL A 392 5.41 12.98 1.37
CA VAL A 392 5.96 12.49 0.11
C VAL A 392 7.44 12.25 0.28
N PHE A 393 7.89 11.08 -0.11
CA PHE A 393 9.27 10.64 -0.07
C PHE A 393 9.77 10.47 -1.50
N VAL A 394 11.00 10.88 -1.75
CA VAL A 394 11.66 10.79 -3.06
C VAL A 394 12.94 10.01 -2.87
N ARG A 395 13.24 9.11 -3.79
CA ARG A 395 14.49 8.36 -3.81
C ARG A 395 15.11 8.42 -5.19
N ALA A 396 16.42 8.62 -5.24
CA ALA A 396 17.19 8.37 -6.46
C ALA A 396 17.28 6.85 -6.70
N LEU A 397 17.04 6.45 -7.94
CA LEU A 397 17.17 5.10 -8.43
C LEU A 397 18.59 4.90 -8.96
N ASP A 398 19.20 3.80 -8.55
CA ASP A 398 20.46 3.31 -9.09
C ASP A 398 20.27 2.63 -10.45
#